data_AF-A0A4U8S128-F1
#
_entry.id   AF-A0A4U8S128-F1
#
_cell.length_a   1.000
_cell.length_b   1.000
_cell.length_c   1.000
_cell.angle_alpha   90.00
_cell.angle_beta   90.00
_cell.angle_gamma   90.00
#
_symmetry.space_group_name_H-M   'P 1'
#
loop_
_entity.id
_entity.type
_entity.pdbx_description
1 polymer ?
#
loop_
_entity_poly.entity_id
_entity_poly.type
_entity_poly.pdbx_seq_one_letter_code
_entity_poly.pdbx_strand_id
1 'polypeptide(L)'
;MVFFYFLFFTLSYIIWWLIYRKLFKSQKHISKFLVVLGSIGLIMFYYTPYSFYLEPSYWQFRNMCKLNELPNNEEKYNKILGYFDTSLDTLDWEELNKEAQIAHGSPIAIDYQRKVINYSSSTPKNKGRLSYNYVFLYPHSKEKFFQQNLPLIGFLTTWQTRRYFPDGNEGSGFYWSEGVLTCVDVNAEMQYLRNNNGQ
;
A
#
# COMPACT_ATOMS: atom_id res chain seq x y z
N MET A 1 -20.28 1.14 14.74
CA MET A 1 -19.89 1.56 13.37
C MET A 1 -21.04 1.54 12.36
N VAL A 2 -21.92 0.53 12.34
CA VAL A 2 -23.07 0.44 11.41
C VAL A 2 -24.00 1.67 11.45
N PHE A 3 -24.26 2.21 12.64
CA PHE A 3 -25.13 3.39 12.82
C PHE A 3 -24.58 4.66 12.16
N PHE A 4 -23.25 4.83 12.15
CA PHE A 4 -22.59 5.99 11.53
C PHE A 4 -22.71 5.97 10.00
N TYR A 5 -22.62 4.79 9.38
CA TYR A 5 -22.84 4.65 7.94
C TYR A 5 -24.29 5.00 7.58
N PHE A 6 -25.26 4.53 8.35
CA PHE A 6 -26.68 4.86 8.16
C PHE A 6 -26.92 6.37 8.23
N LEU A 7 -26.29 7.05 9.18
CA LEU A 7 -26.39 8.49 9.35
C LEU A 7 -25.75 9.24 8.16
N PHE A 8 -24.62 8.78 7.63
CA PHE A 8 -23.98 9.35 6.46
C PHE A 8 -24.78 9.15 5.17
N PHE A 9 -25.37 7.95 4.98
CA PHE A 9 -26.22 7.66 3.82
C PHE A 9 -27.52 8.47 3.84
N THR A 10 -28.15 8.62 5.01
CA THR A 10 -29.37 9.43 5.17
C THR A 10 -29.09 10.92 4.93
N LEU A 11 -27.99 11.46 5.46
CA LEU A 11 -27.57 12.84 5.20
C LEU A 11 -27.23 13.09 3.73
N SER A 12 -26.48 12.19 3.11
CA SER A 12 -26.15 12.25 1.68
C SER A 12 -27.41 12.25 0.81
N TYR A 13 -28.38 11.38 1.12
CA TYR A 13 -29.68 11.32 0.44
C TYR A 13 -30.45 12.64 0.55
N ILE A 14 -30.51 13.24 1.75
CA ILE A 14 -31.23 14.50 1.98
C ILE A 14 -30.55 15.66 1.22
N ILE A 15 -29.22 15.74 1.25
CA ILE A 15 -28.46 16.79 0.53
C ILE A 15 -28.68 16.67 -0.98
N TRP A 16 -28.58 15.47 -1.54
CA TRP A 16 -28.86 15.21 -2.95
C TRP A 16 -30.31 15.55 -3.31
N TRP A 17 -31.27 15.20 -2.46
CA TRP A 17 -32.68 15.52 -2.67
C TRP A 17 -32.93 17.05 -2.71
N LEU A 18 -32.30 17.82 -1.83
CA LEU A 18 -32.44 19.28 -1.78
C LEU A 18 -31.82 19.99 -2.99
N ILE A 19 -30.59 19.62 -3.36
CA ILE A 19 -29.90 20.16 -4.55
C ILE A 19 -30.73 19.87 -5.81
N TYR A 20 -31.25 18.64 -5.90
CA TYR A 20 -32.00 18.19 -7.06
C TYR A 20 -33.38 18.84 -7.17
N ARG A 21 -34.10 19.02 -6.05
CA ARG A 21 -35.39 19.75 -6.01
C ARG A 21 -35.25 21.20 -6.51
N LYS A 22 -34.07 21.79 -6.31
CA LYS A 22 -33.76 23.15 -6.77
C LYS A 22 -33.40 23.20 -8.27
N LEU A 23 -32.69 22.20 -8.78
CA LEU A 23 -32.27 22.11 -10.19
C LEU A 23 -33.38 21.64 -11.14
N PHE A 24 -34.17 20.65 -10.74
CA PHE A 24 -35.20 20.02 -11.58
C PHE A 24 -36.58 20.25 -10.98
N LYS A 25 -37.06 21.50 -11.13
CA LYS A 25 -38.45 21.87 -10.87
C LYS A 25 -39.33 21.04 -11.82
N SER A 26 -40.09 20.07 -11.29
CA SER A 26 -41.30 19.49 -11.91
C SER A 26 -41.28 18.08 -12.57
N GLN A 27 -40.21 17.28 -12.57
CA GLN A 27 -40.31 15.88 -13.07
C GLN A 27 -39.97 14.82 -12.01
N LYS A 28 -40.99 14.44 -11.23
CA LYS A 28 -40.91 13.54 -10.04
C LYS A 28 -40.35 12.14 -10.35
N HIS A 29 -40.56 11.61 -11.56
CA HIS A 29 -40.06 10.29 -11.98
C HIS A 29 -38.59 10.32 -12.43
N ILE A 30 -38.22 11.29 -13.27
CA ILE A 30 -36.82 11.51 -13.71
C ILE A 30 -35.92 11.79 -12.50
N SER A 31 -36.44 12.52 -11.50
CA SER A 31 -35.72 12.85 -10.27
C SER A 31 -35.27 11.64 -9.45
N LYS A 32 -36.14 10.65 -9.25
CA LYS A 32 -35.79 9.48 -8.45
C LYS A 32 -34.76 8.60 -9.16
N PHE A 33 -34.87 8.46 -10.48
CA PHE A 33 -33.95 7.65 -11.28
C PHE A 33 -32.53 8.21 -11.26
N LEU A 34 -32.36 9.53 -11.38
CA LEU A 34 -31.04 10.17 -11.35
C LEU A 34 -30.39 10.16 -9.97
N VAL A 35 -31.16 10.23 -8.89
CA VAL A 35 -30.62 10.07 -7.52
C VAL A 35 -30.08 8.66 -7.32
N VAL A 36 -30.78 7.63 -7.81
CA VAL A 36 -30.31 6.23 -7.74
C VAL A 36 -29.03 6.07 -8.56
N LEU A 37 -29.00 6.54 -9.82
CA LEU A 37 -27.80 6.50 -10.66
C LEU A 37 -26.61 7.26 -10.04
N GLY A 38 -26.85 8.44 -9.47
CA GLY A 38 -25.82 9.22 -8.78
C GLY A 38 -25.26 8.48 -7.56
N SER A 39 -26.10 7.85 -6.76
CA SER A 39 -25.67 7.06 -5.60
C SER A 39 -24.87 5.81 -6.00
N ILE A 40 -25.29 5.09 -7.05
CA ILE A 40 -24.53 3.96 -7.61
C ILE A 40 -23.18 4.45 -8.13
N GLY A 41 -23.15 5.58 -8.84
CA GLY A 41 -21.91 6.20 -9.32
C GLY A 41 -20.94 6.55 -8.20
N LEU A 42 -21.42 7.12 -7.10
CA LEU A 42 -20.59 7.44 -5.93
C LEU A 42 -20.06 6.19 -5.21
N ILE A 43 -20.87 5.14 -5.10
CA ILE A 43 -20.44 3.85 -4.53
C ILE A 43 -19.34 3.25 -5.42
N MET A 44 -19.57 3.15 -6.73
CA MET A 44 -18.54 2.67 -7.66
C MET A 44 -17.26 3.51 -7.55
N PHE A 45 -17.37 4.84 -7.50
CA PHE A 45 -16.22 5.71 -7.36
C PHE A 45 -15.41 5.45 -6.07
N TYR A 46 -16.09 5.25 -4.94
CA TYR A 46 -15.46 4.92 -3.67
C TYR A 46 -14.73 3.56 -3.71
N TYR A 47 -15.31 2.55 -4.36
CA TYR A 47 -14.73 1.22 -4.46
C TYR A 47 -13.73 1.07 -5.61
N THR A 48 -13.70 1.98 -6.58
CA THR A 48 -12.70 1.99 -7.64
C THR A 48 -11.33 2.44 -7.12
N PRO A 49 -10.21 1.89 -7.63
CA PRO A 49 -8.87 2.31 -7.22
C PRO A 49 -8.58 3.79 -7.49
N TYR A 50 -9.36 4.45 -8.37
CA TYR A 50 -9.22 5.88 -8.66
C TYR A 50 -9.31 6.79 -7.44
N SER A 51 -10.14 6.47 -6.44
CA SER A 51 -10.24 7.31 -5.25
C SER A 51 -9.00 7.24 -4.34
N PHE A 52 -8.09 6.27 -4.51
CA PHE A 52 -6.78 6.30 -3.84
C PHE A 52 -5.94 7.49 -4.26
N TYR A 53 -6.01 7.90 -5.53
CA TYR A 53 -5.23 9.02 -6.07
C TYR A 53 -5.61 10.38 -5.46
N LEU A 54 -6.77 10.46 -4.79
CA LEU A 54 -7.20 11.64 -4.06
C LEU A 54 -6.51 11.76 -2.69
N GLU A 55 -5.87 10.69 -2.20
CA GLU A 55 -5.25 10.66 -0.89
C GLU A 55 -3.75 10.99 -0.93
N PRO A 56 -3.27 12.01 -0.21
CA PRO A 56 -1.85 12.35 -0.18
C PRO A 56 -0.94 11.21 0.33
N SER A 57 -1.45 10.42 1.28
CA SER A 57 -0.71 9.29 1.85
C SER A 57 -0.49 8.16 0.83
N TYR A 58 -1.41 7.97 -0.12
CA TYR A 58 -1.23 7.03 -1.22
C TYR A 58 -0.08 7.43 -2.15
N TRP A 59 0.09 8.73 -2.41
CA TRP A 59 1.22 9.21 -3.21
C TRP A 59 2.56 9.01 -2.49
N GLN A 60 2.61 9.22 -1.18
CA GLN A 60 3.80 8.94 -0.38
C GLN A 60 4.16 7.45 -0.44
N PHE A 61 3.18 6.57 -0.26
CA PHE A 61 3.33 5.13 -0.46
C PHE A 61 3.88 4.79 -1.85
N ARG A 62 3.24 5.30 -2.91
CA ARG A 62 3.66 5.05 -4.29
C ARG A 62 5.09 5.50 -4.57
N ASN A 63 5.49 6.65 -4.02
CA ASN A 63 6.85 7.17 -4.19
C ASN A 63 7.88 6.29 -3.49
N MET A 64 7.57 5.75 -2.31
CA MET A 64 8.43 4.75 -1.64
C MET A 64 8.56 3.48 -2.49
N CYS A 65 7.46 2.97 -3.05
CA CYS A 65 7.51 1.77 -3.90
C CYS A 65 8.31 1.98 -5.18
N LYS A 66 8.23 3.16 -5.81
CA LYS A 66 9.05 3.50 -6.97
C LYS A 66 10.55 3.48 -6.68
N LEU A 67 10.97 3.76 -5.44
CA LEU A 67 12.38 3.65 -5.08
C LEU A 67 12.88 2.20 -5.19
N ASN A 68 12.02 1.20 -4.98
CA ASN A 68 12.39 -0.21 -5.16
C ASN A 68 12.64 -0.58 -6.63
N GLU A 69 11.97 0.10 -7.56
CA GLU A 69 12.09 -0.11 -9.01
C GLU A 69 13.38 0.52 -9.59
N LEU A 70 14.02 1.43 -8.86
CA LEU A 70 15.28 2.05 -9.29
C LEU A 70 16.43 1.02 -9.33
N PRO A 71 17.45 1.24 -10.18
CA PRO A 71 18.64 0.40 -10.21
C PRO A 71 19.32 0.37 -8.84
N ASN A 72 19.88 -0.79 -8.49
CA ASN A 72 20.57 -1.02 -7.21
C ASN A 72 21.92 -0.29 -7.17
N ASN A 73 21.89 0.98 -6.78
CA ASN A 73 23.05 1.84 -6.63
C ASN A 73 23.04 2.58 -5.28
N GLU A 74 24.16 3.22 -4.97
CA GLU A 74 24.34 4.00 -3.75
C GLU A 74 23.27 5.09 -3.58
N GLU A 75 22.90 5.78 -4.67
CA GLU A 75 21.89 6.83 -4.66
C GLU A 75 20.52 6.31 -4.21
N LYS A 76 20.06 5.17 -4.75
CA LYS A 76 18.82 4.50 -4.33
C LYS A 76 18.87 4.17 -2.85
N TYR A 77 19.96 3.57 -2.39
CA TYR A 77 20.08 3.13 -1.01
C TYR A 77 20.12 4.29 -0.03
N ASN A 78 20.88 5.34 -0.32
CA ASN A 78 20.87 6.56 0.48
C ASN A 78 19.50 7.25 0.46
N LYS A 79 18.75 7.22 -0.66
CA LYS A 79 17.36 7.70 -0.70
C LYS A 79 16.44 6.88 0.21
N ILE A 80 16.58 5.56 0.25
CA ILE A 80 15.77 4.69 1.11
C ILE A 80 16.10 4.95 2.59
N LEU A 81 17.38 4.86 2.93
CA LEU A 81 17.90 5.07 4.28
C LEU A 81 17.63 6.49 4.80
N GLY A 82 17.59 7.49 3.92
CA GLY A 82 17.29 8.88 4.28
C GLY A 82 15.91 9.09 4.91
N TYR A 83 14.91 8.22 4.64
CA TYR A 83 13.61 8.27 5.36
C TYR A 83 13.72 7.87 6.84
N PHE A 84 14.88 7.32 7.23
CA PHE A 84 15.17 6.83 8.56
C PHE A 84 16.31 7.62 9.23
N ASP A 85 16.67 8.78 8.67
CA ASP A 85 17.74 9.64 9.18
C ASP A 85 19.09 8.91 9.21
N THR A 86 19.31 8.00 8.26
CA THR A 86 20.55 7.22 8.09
C THR A 86 20.99 7.21 6.62
N SER A 87 22.16 6.64 6.35
CA SER A 87 22.83 6.55 5.07
C SER A 87 23.77 5.35 5.08
N LEU A 88 24.31 4.98 3.92
CA LEU A 88 25.33 3.94 3.83
C LEU A 88 26.59 4.28 4.65
N ASP A 89 26.95 5.57 4.74
CA ASP A 89 28.11 6.04 5.50
C ASP A 89 27.90 5.96 7.02
N THR A 90 26.65 6.05 7.47
CA THR A 90 26.29 6.06 8.90
C THR A 90 25.75 4.71 9.37
N LEU A 91 25.68 3.72 8.48
CA LEU A 91 25.15 2.40 8.78
C LEU A 91 26.11 1.65 9.71
N ASP A 92 25.55 1.00 10.74
CA ASP A 92 26.32 0.08 11.58
C ASP A 92 26.57 -1.24 10.82
N TRP A 93 27.70 -1.29 10.13
CA TRP A 93 28.13 -2.45 9.36
C TRP A 93 28.42 -3.67 10.25
N GLU A 94 28.80 -3.48 11.51
CA GLU A 94 29.08 -4.60 12.42
C GLU A 94 27.77 -5.29 12.82
N GLU A 95 26.77 -4.49 13.22
CA GLU A 95 25.43 -4.96 13.52
C GLU A 95 24.78 -5.63 12.30
N LEU A 96 24.86 -4.99 11.12
CA LEU A 96 24.34 -5.55 9.87
C LEU A 96 24.94 -6.93 9.56
N ASN A 97 26.26 -7.10 9.71
CA ASN A 97 26.91 -8.37 9.44
C ASN A 97 26.51 -9.45 10.46
N LYS A 98 26.24 -9.08 11.71
CA LYS A 98 25.69 -9.99 12.72
C LYS A 98 24.26 -10.43 12.35
N GLU A 99 23.42 -9.51 11.92
CA GLU A 99 22.07 -9.82 11.42
C GLU A 99 22.12 -10.73 10.19
N ALA A 100 23.04 -10.46 9.25
CA ALA A 100 23.24 -11.31 8.08
C ALA A 100 23.62 -12.74 8.48
N GLN A 101 24.55 -12.93 9.41
CA GLN A 101 24.93 -14.26 9.91
C GLN A 101 23.74 -15.01 10.52
N ILE A 102 22.93 -14.31 11.32
CA ILE A 102 21.70 -14.89 11.90
C ILE A 102 20.72 -15.26 10.77
N ALA A 103 20.50 -14.37 9.81
CA ALA A 103 19.60 -14.60 8.69
C ALA A 103 20.08 -15.76 7.80
N HIS A 104 21.38 -15.96 7.62
CA HIS A 104 21.96 -17.13 6.94
C HIS A 104 21.83 -18.44 7.72
N GLY A 105 21.81 -18.37 9.05
CA GLY A 105 21.61 -19.53 9.92
C GLY A 105 20.14 -19.85 10.19
N SER A 106 19.22 -18.94 9.86
CA SER A 106 17.79 -19.05 10.16
C SER A 106 16.98 -19.33 8.90
N PRO A 107 15.95 -20.18 8.95
CA PRO A 107 15.03 -20.41 7.84
C PRO A 107 13.99 -19.28 7.71
N ILE A 108 14.37 -18.01 7.93
CA ILE A 108 13.48 -16.87 7.73
C ILE A 108 13.36 -16.64 6.22
N ALA A 109 12.42 -17.37 5.62
CA ALA A 109 12.17 -17.38 4.19
C ALA A 109 11.15 -16.28 3.82
N ILE A 110 11.52 -15.38 2.91
CA ILE A 110 10.52 -14.77 2.03
C ILE A 110 10.47 -15.63 0.77
N ASP A 111 9.42 -16.44 0.62
CA ASP A 111 9.20 -17.18 -0.61
C ASP A 111 8.35 -16.34 -1.57
N TYR A 112 8.98 -15.79 -2.61
CA TYR A 112 8.24 -15.11 -3.68
C TYR A 112 7.72 -16.08 -4.76
N GLN A 113 8.14 -17.35 -4.74
CA GLN A 113 7.61 -18.55 -5.42
C GLN A 113 8.68 -19.65 -5.62
N ARG A 114 10.00 -19.41 -5.39
CA ARG A 114 11.04 -20.48 -5.31
C ARG A 114 12.49 -20.11 -4.95
N LYS A 115 12.87 -18.91 -4.49
CA LYS A 115 14.28 -18.61 -4.15
C LYS A 115 14.43 -17.75 -2.88
N VAL A 116 14.74 -18.46 -1.79
CA VAL A 116 14.98 -17.95 -0.44
C VAL A 116 16.05 -16.87 -0.46
N ILE A 117 15.67 -15.63 -0.13
CA ILE A 117 16.60 -14.54 0.16
C ILE A 117 16.47 -14.27 1.65
N ASN A 118 17.57 -14.46 2.38
CA ASN A 118 17.61 -14.15 3.80
C ASN A 118 17.50 -12.63 3.96
N TYR A 119 16.76 -12.18 4.96
CA TYR A 119 16.55 -10.76 5.15
C TYR A 119 16.58 -10.36 6.61
N SER A 120 16.89 -9.10 6.84
CA SER A 120 16.57 -8.41 8.09
C SER A 120 15.79 -7.14 7.77
N SER A 121 15.15 -6.57 8.78
CA SER A 121 14.30 -5.40 8.60
C SER A 121 14.40 -4.48 9.79
N SER A 122 14.44 -3.18 9.51
CA SER A 122 14.32 -2.18 10.57
C SER A 122 12.95 -2.19 11.22
N THR A 123 12.89 -1.59 12.41
CA THR A 123 11.64 -1.35 13.12
C THR A 123 10.69 -0.53 12.23
N PRO A 124 9.44 -0.98 12.01
CA PRO A 124 8.46 -0.23 11.24
C PRO A 124 8.19 1.16 11.80
N LYS A 125 8.32 2.19 10.95
CA LYS A 125 7.83 3.54 11.21
C LYS A 125 6.38 3.65 10.72
N ASN A 126 5.52 4.25 11.54
CA ASN A 126 4.12 4.46 11.22
C ASN A 126 3.82 5.95 11.02
N LYS A 127 3.11 6.28 9.94
CA LYS A 127 2.66 7.64 9.64
C LYS A 127 1.27 7.64 9.03
N GLY A 128 0.26 7.82 9.88
CA GLY A 128 -1.14 7.81 9.45
C GLY A 128 -1.53 6.43 8.89
N ARG A 129 -1.80 6.36 7.59
CA ARG A 129 -2.15 5.11 6.89
C ARG A 129 -0.93 4.33 6.40
N LEU A 130 0.28 4.85 6.60
CA LEU A 130 1.51 4.24 6.14
C LEU A 130 2.20 3.49 7.27
N SER A 131 2.66 2.28 6.98
CA SER A 131 3.67 1.57 7.77
C SER A 131 4.83 1.24 6.84
N TYR A 132 6.04 1.64 7.20
CA TYR A 132 7.21 1.45 6.35
C TYR A 132 8.46 1.14 7.15
N ASN A 133 9.27 0.24 6.61
CA ASN A 133 10.61 -0.08 7.05
C ASN A 133 11.50 -0.30 5.83
N TYR A 134 12.81 -0.17 6.02
CA TYR A 134 13.77 -0.70 5.06
C TYR A 134 14.14 -2.14 5.42
N VAL A 135 14.42 -2.93 4.39
CA VAL A 135 14.84 -4.32 4.49
C VAL A 135 16.20 -4.50 3.84
N PHE A 136 17.04 -5.31 4.48
CA PHE A 136 18.27 -5.83 3.91
C PHE A 136 17.99 -7.21 3.35
N LEU A 137 18.35 -7.42 2.10
CA LEU A 137 18.21 -8.67 1.38
C LEU A 137 19.62 -9.20 1.13
N TYR A 138 19.94 -10.31 1.78
CA TYR A 138 21.26 -10.92 1.75
C TYR A 138 21.33 -11.95 0.61
N PRO A 139 22.16 -11.72 -0.43
CA PRO A 139 22.40 -12.75 -1.43
C PRO A 139 23.03 -13.98 -0.77
N HIS A 140 23.01 -15.13 -1.45
CA HIS A 140 23.50 -16.40 -0.88
C HIS A 140 24.98 -16.40 -0.45
N SER A 141 25.76 -15.38 -0.86
CA SER A 141 27.13 -15.17 -0.41
C SER A 141 27.19 -14.92 1.10
N LYS A 142 28.14 -15.56 1.78
CA LYS A 142 28.44 -15.34 3.21
C LYS A 142 29.56 -14.31 3.43
N GLU A 143 29.93 -13.57 2.39
CA GLU A 143 30.91 -12.50 2.51
C GLU A 143 30.41 -11.42 3.45
N LYS A 144 31.36 -10.74 4.11
CA LYS A 144 31.02 -9.59 4.94
C LYS A 144 30.55 -8.44 4.04
N PHE A 145 29.49 -7.76 4.46
CA PHE A 145 28.98 -6.56 3.83
C PHE A 145 29.75 -5.32 4.30
N PHE A 146 29.99 -4.41 3.38
CA PHE A 146 30.65 -3.11 3.58
C PHE A 146 30.25 -2.17 2.45
N GLN A 147 30.67 -0.91 2.50
CA GLN A 147 30.25 0.11 1.53
C GLN A 147 30.51 -0.27 0.05
N GLN A 148 31.59 -1.02 -0.23
CA GLN A 148 31.91 -1.51 -1.58
C GLN A 148 31.28 -2.88 -1.92
N ASN A 149 30.70 -3.59 -0.94
CA ASN A 149 29.99 -4.86 -1.11
C ASN A 149 28.64 -4.80 -0.39
N LEU A 150 27.67 -4.20 -1.06
CA LEU A 150 26.39 -3.81 -0.47
C LEU A 150 25.39 -5.00 -0.47
N PRO A 151 24.63 -5.19 0.62
CA PRO A 151 23.43 -6.00 0.53
C PRO A 151 22.40 -5.28 -0.36
N LEU A 152 21.38 -6.01 -0.82
CA LEU A 152 20.27 -5.38 -1.50
C LEU A 152 19.40 -4.66 -0.45
N ILE A 153 19.11 -3.37 -0.66
CA ILE A 153 18.27 -2.57 0.24
C ILE A 153 16.97 -2.22 -0.47
N GLY A 154 15.84 -2.44 0.21
CA GLY A 154 14.51 -2.13 -0.30
C GLY A 154 13.63 -1.49 0.78
N PHE A 155 12.56 -0.83 0.33
CA PHE A 155 11.42 -0.49 1.16
C PHE A 155 10.46 -1.65 1.25
N LEU A 156 10.09 -2.02 2.47
CA LEU A 156 8.85 -2.70 2.73
C LEU A 156 7.86 -1.65 3.22
N THR A 157 6.88 -1.31 2.40
CA THR A 157 5.86 -0.32 2.75
C THR A 157 4.48 -0.91 2.53
N THR A 158 3.61 -0.65 3.49
CA THR A 158 2.19 -0.97 3.44
C THR A 158 1.37 0.30 3.62
N TRP A 159 0.22 0.33 2.95
CA TRP A 159 -0.72 1.43 3.02
C TRP A 159 -2.13 0.92 3.29
N GLN A 160 -2.70 1.38 4.40
CA GLN A 160 -4.07 1.07 4.81
C GLN A 160 -5.07 1.82 3.94
N THR A 161 -5.83 1.08 3.14
CA THR A 161 -6.79 1.69 2.19
C THR A 161 -8.02 2.26 2.89
N ARG A 162 -8.30 1.83 4.14
CA ARG A 162 -9.56 2.09 4.87
C ARG A 162 -10.81 1.60 4.13
N ARG A 163 -10.64 0.68 3.19
CA ARG A 163 -11.72 -0.01 2.51
C ARG A 163 -11.92 -1.36 3.13
N TYR A 164 -13.13 -1.62 3.59
CA TYR A 164 -13.50 -2.89 4.19
C TYR A 164 -14.26 -3.74 3.19
N PHE A 165 -13.88 -5.01 3.09
CA PHE A 165 -14.56 -6.01 2.28
C PHE A 165 -14.94 -7.21 3.15
N PRO A 166 -16.03 -7.92 2.78
CA PRO A 166 -16.41 -9.14 3.48
C PRO A 166 -15.37 -10.23 3.23
N ASP A 167 -14.90 -10.86 4.30
CA ASP A 167 -13.93 -11.94 4.26
C ASP A 167 -14.32 -13.03 5.28
N GLY A 168 -13.68 -14.19 5.18
CA GLY A 168 -13.90 -15.32 6.07
C GLY A 168 -13.93 -16.67 5.36
N ASN A 169 -13.71 -17.72 6.13
CA ASN A 169 -13.83 -19.11 5.69
C ASN A 169 -14.56 -19.96 6.74
N GLU A 170 -14.88 -21.20 6.37
CA GLU A 170 -15.40 -22.18 7.33
C GLU A 170 -14.37 -22.41 8.44
N GLY A 171 -14.76 -22.08 9.68
CA GLY A 171 -13.91 -22.18 10.88
C GLY A 171 -13.55 -20.83 11.52
N SER A 172 -13.43 -19.75 10.74
CA SER A 172 -13.15 -18.40 11.27
C SER A 172 -14.38 -17.47 11.29
N GLY A 173 -15.43 -17.82 10.54
CA GLY A 173 -16.66 -17.03 10.44
C GLY A 173 -16.54 -15.83 9.51
N PHE A 174 -17.61 -15.04 9.41
CA PHE A 174 -17.67 -13.85 8.56
C PHE A 174 -17.18 -12.61 9.30
N TYR A 175 -16.25 -11.86 8.70
CA TYR A 175 -15.76 -10.60 9.25
C TYR A 175 -15.43 -9.58 8.15
N TRP A 176 -15.25 -8.33 8.57
CA TRP A 176 -14.82 -7.25 7.68
C TRP A 176 -13.31 -7.13 7.73
N SER A 177 -12.65 -7.35 6.60
CA SER A 177 -11.21 -7.18 6.45
C SER A 177 -10.90 -5.84 5.81
N GLU A 178 -9.88 -5.14 6.31
CA GLU A 178 -9.39 -3.91 5.71
C GLU A 178 -8.41 -4.22 4.57
N GLY A 179 -8.64 -3.63 3.40
CA GLY A 179 -7.68 -3.67 2.30
C GLY A 179 -6.38 -2.97 2.66
N VAL A 180 -5.27 -3.63 2.42
CA VAL A 180 -3.92 -3.10 2.56
C VAL A 180 -3.21 -3.25 1.23
N LEU A 181 -2.58 -2.18 0.76
CA LEU A 181 -1.69 -2.25 -0.40
C LEU A 181 -0.25 -2.37 0.06
N THR A 182 0.51 -3.24 -0.59
CA THR A 182 1.95 -3.34 -0.42
C THR A 182 2.67 -2.95 -1.71
N CYS A 183 3.97 -2.65 -1.65
CA CYS A 183 4.71 -2.30 -2.87
C CYS A 183 4.71 -3.39 -3.95
N VAL A 184 4.55 -4.66 -3.57
CA VAL A 184 4.40 -5.77 -4.51
C VAL A 184 3.08 -5.65 -5.27
N ASP A 185 2.00 -5.38 -4.56
CA ASP A 185 0.65 -5.26 -5.15
C ASP A 185 0.57 -4.09 -6.12
N VAL A 186 1.17 -2.93 -5.80
CA VAL A 186 1.18 -1.76 -6.68
C VAL A 186 1.88 -2.05 -8.00
N ASN A 187 3.01 -2.77 -7.99
CA ASN A 187 3.71 -3.12 -9.22
C ASN A 187 2.84 -4.04 -10.09
N ALA A 188 2.18 -5.04 -9.51
CA ALA A 188 1.27 -5.92 -10.21
C ALA A 188 0.05 -5.16 -10.80
N GLU A 189 -0.55 -4.25 -10.02
CA GLU A 189 -1.66 -3.41 -10.48
C GLU A 189 -1.26 -2.47 -11.63
N MET A 190 -0.09 -1.84 -11.55
CA MET A 190 0.41 -0.96 -12.63
C MET A 190 0.67 -1.74 -13.92
N GLN A 191 1.22 -2.95 -13.81
CA GLN A 191 1.40 -3.84 -14.96
C GLN A 191 0.05 -4.22 -15.58
N TYR A 192 -0.93 -4.59 -14.75
CA TYR A 192 -2.29 -4.87 -15.21
C TYR A 192 -2.92 -3.66 -15.93
N LEU A 193 -2.83 -2.47 -15.37
CA LEU A 193 -3.37 -1.25 -15.99
C LEU A 193 -2.66 -0.89 -17.30
N ARG A 194 -1.33 -1.06 -17.39
CA ARG A 194 -0.58 -0.84 -18.64
C ARG A 194 -1.01 -1.80 -19.74
N ASN A 195 -1.19 -3.08 -19.40
CA ASN A 195 -1.56 -4.11 -20.37
C ASN A 195 -3.00 -3.91 -20.90
N ASN A 196 -3.90 -3.36 -20.08
CA ASN A 196 -5.28 -3.12 -20.48
C ASN A 196 -5.54 -1.74 -21.11
N ASN A 197 -4.71 -0.73 -20.84
CA ASN A 197 -4.82 0.59 -21.47
C ASN A 197 -3.98 0.72 -22.75
N GLY A 198 -3.19 -0.29 -23.09
CA GLY A 198 -2.38 -0.37 -24.32
C GLY A 198 -3.05 -1.14 -25.47
N GLN A 199 -4.33 -1.51 -25.33
CA GLN A 199 -5.21 -2.06 -26.37
C GLN A 199 -6.24 -1.00 -26.77
#